data_AF-X1QB81-F1
#
_entry.id   AF-X1QB81-F1
#
_cell.length_a   1.000
_cell.length_b   1.000
_cell.length_c   1.000
_cell.angle_alpha   90.00
_cell.angle_beta   90.00
_cell.angle_gamma   90.00
#
_symmetry.space_group_name_H-M   'P 1'
#
loop_
_entity.id
_entity.type
_entity.pdbx_description
1 polymer ?
#
loop_
_entity_poly.entity_id
_entity_poly.type
_entity_poly.pdbx_seq_one_letter_code
_entity_poly.pdbx_strand_id
1 'polypeptide(L)'
;NFSFYIAKRYLFARKSKNVINIIFAISVVGVSIGTMALIVILSVFNGFDNLVQSLFNSFDPDIKITIKEGKTFSSGAERIQNLKKLKGVLYMSEIIEENALLKY
;
A
#
# COMPACT_ATOMS: atom_id res chain seq x y z
N ASN A 1 4.41 39.77 -18.48
CA ASN A 1 5.57 38.84 -18.41
C ASN A 1 6.94 39.53 -18.28
N PHE A 2 7.02 40.73 -17.71
CA PHE A 2 8.30 41.44 -17.51
C PHE A 2 9.10 40.89 -16.32
N SER A 3 8.43 40.60 -15.20
CA SER A 3 9.07 40.12 -13.97
C SER A 3 9.74 38.74 -14.12
N PHE A 4 9.12 37.80 -14.85
CA PHE A 4 9.73 36.49 -15.13
C PHE A 4 10.96 36.59 -16.05
N TYR A 5 10.92 37.52 -17.03
CA TYR A 5 12.06 37.79 -17.90
C TYR A 5 13.25 38.36 -17.11
N ILE A 6 12.99 39.27 -16.17
CA ILE A 6 14.02 39.78 -15.26
C ILE A 6 14.55 38.66 -14.37
N ALA A 7 13.66 37.90 -13.71
CA ALA A 7 14.06 36.80 -12.82
C ALA A 7 14.97 35.78 -13.54
N LYS A 8 14.56 35.29 -14.72
CA LYS A 8 15.35 34.34 -15.52
C LYS A 8 16.69 34.96 -15.98
N ARG A 9 16.69 36.23 -16.40
CA ARG A 9 17.91 36.91 -16.84
C ARG A 9 18.93 37.03 -15.72
N TYR A 10 18.50 37.29 -14.48
CA TYR A 10 19.40 37.38 -13.33
C TYR A 10 19.81 36.01 -12.77
N LEU A 11 18.91 35.02 -12.83
CA LEU A 11 19.19 33.62 -12.47
C LEU A 11 20.29 33.00 -13.36
N PHE A 12 20.27 33.28 -14.66
CA PHE A 12 21.19 32.67 -15.64
C PHE A 12 22.24 33.67 -16.17
N ALA A 13 22.45 34.81 -15.50
CA ALA A 13 23.38 35.85 -15.97
C ALA A 13 24.85 35.37 -15.95
N ARG A 14 25.44 35.21 -17.15
CA ARG A 14 26.80 34.68 -17.39
C ARG A 14 27.99 35.63 -17.11
N LYS A 15 27.83 36.78 -16.45
CA LYS A 15 28.95 37.73 -16.25
C LYS A 15 29.41 37.86 -14.80
N SER A 16 30.71 37.62 -14.60
CA SER A 16 31.55 37.91 -13.42
C SER A 16 31.25 37.25 -12.07
N LYS A 17 30.07 36.66 -11.84
CA LYS A 17 29.71 36.07 -10.53
C LYS A 17 29.39 34.57 -10.60
N ASN A 18 30.27 33.77 -11.19
CA ASN A 18 30.11 32.31 -11.31
C ASN A 18 29.82 31.61 -9.96
N VAL A 19 30.41 32.12 -8.87
CA VAL A 19 30.18 31.60 -7.50
C VAL A 19 28.71 31.69 -7.09
N ILE A 20 28.00 32.77 -7.45
CA ILE A 20 26.58 32.93 -7.10
C ILE A 20 25.71 31.89 -7.83
N ASN A 21 25.99 31.66 -9.12
CA ASN A 21 25.26 30.66 -9.90
C ASN A 21 25.51 29.23 -9.38
N ILE A 22 26.72 28.94 -8.89
CA ILE A 22 27.05 27.64 -8.27
C ILE A 22 26.27 27.46 -6.96
N ILE A 23 26.27 28.45 -6.07
CA ILE A 23 25.52 28.38 -4.81
C ILE A 23 24.02 28.20 -5.10
N PHE A 24 23.47 28.99 -6.02
CA PHE A 24 22.08 28.86 -6.45
C PHE A 24 21.76 27.45 -6.96
N ALA A 25 22.60 26.89 -7.84
CA ALA A 25 22.41 25.55 -8.37
C ALA A 25 22.43 24.48 -7.26
N ILE A 26 23.38 24.56 -6.33
CA ILE A 26 23.46 23.63 -5.20
C ILE A 26 22.22 23.75 -4.31
N SER A 27 21.75 24.96 -4.02
CA SER A 27 20.54 25.17 -3.22
C SER A 27 19.31 24.57 -3.88
N VAL A 28 19.12 24.79 -5.18
CA VAL A 28 17.99 24.21 -5.93
C VAL A 28 18.07 22.69 -5.93
N VAL A 29 19.23 22.12 -6.25
CA VAL A 29 19.43 20.66 -6.26
C VAL A 29 19.18 20.06 -4.88
N GLY A 30 19.68 20.68 -3.81
CA GLY A 30 19.47 20.21 -2.45
C GLY A 30 17.99 20.17 -2.06
N VAL A 31 17.25 21.24 -2.34
CA VAL A 31 15.80 21.30 -2.08
C VAL A 31 15.04 20.30 -2.94
N SER A 32 15.37 20.19 -4.23
CA SER A 32 14.74 19.23 -5.14
C SER A 32 14.94 17.78 -4.70
N ILE A 33 16.15 17.40 -4.29
CA ILE A 33 16.42 16.04 -3.79
C ILE A 33 15.63 15.78 -2.50
N GLY A 34 15.62 16.74 -1.57
CA GLY A 34 14.89 16.61 -0.31
C GLY A 34 13.38 16.44 -0.52
N THR A 35 12.76 17.27 -1.36
CA THR A 35 11.33 17.14 -1.66
C THR A 35 11.01 15.87 -2.44
N MET A 36 11.86 15.48 -3.39
CA MET A 36 11.69 14.24 -4.15
C MET A 36 11.76 13.01 -3.24
N ALA A 37 12.70 12.96 -2.30
CA ALA A 37 12.80 11.88 -1.32
C ALA A 37 11.53 11.75 -0.47
N LEU A 38 10.99 12.87 0.02
CA LEU A 38 9.74 12.86 0.79
C LEU A 38 8.54 12.37 -0.04
N ILE A 39 8.44 12.81 -1.30
CA ILE A 39 7.38 12.35 -2.21
C ILE A 39 7.47 10.85 -2.47
N VAL A 40 8.68 10.31 -2.68
CA VAL A 40 8.88 8.87 -2.88
C VAL A 40 8.47 8.08 -1.65
N ILE A 41 8.89 8.50 -0.45
CA ILE A 41 8.56 7.82 0.81
C ILE A 41 7.03 7.78 1.01
N LEU A 42 6.35 8.92 0.84
CA LEU A 42 4.90 8.99 0.95
C LEU A 42 4.19 8.12 -0.10
N SER A 43 4.71 8.08 -1.33
CA SER A 43 4.16 7.24 -2.39
C SER A 43 4.30 5.75 -2.07
N VAL A 44 5.45 5.35 -1.54
CA VAL A 44 5.67 3.97 -1.08
C VAL A 44 4.71 3.63 0.05
N PHE A 45 4.54 4.49 1.08
CA PHE A 45 3.59 4.20 2.16
C PHE A 45 2.14 4.10 1.67
N ASN A 46 1.71 4.99 0.77
CA ASN A 46 0.37 4.93 0.19
C ASN A 46 0.14 3.63 -0.61
N GLY A 47 1.13 3.17 -1.37
CA GLY A 47 1.05 1.90 -2.11
C GLY A 47 1.18 0.67 -1.21
N PHE A 48 2.06 0.75 -0.19
CA PHE A 48 2.36 -0.33 0.73
C PHE A 48 1.18 -0.66 1.65
N ASP A 49 0.45 0.35 2.13
CA ASP A 49 -0.76 0.12 2.94
C ASP A 49 -1.80 -0.73 2.18
N ASN A 50 -2.05 -0.39 0.92
CA ASN A 50 -2.93 -1.18 0.05
C ASN A 50 -2.40 -2.59 -0.20
N LEU A 51 -1.09 -2.74 -0.42
CA LEU A 51 -0.47 -4.05 -0.61
C LEU A 51 -0.62 -4.92 0.63
N VAL A 52 -0.31 -4.38 1.81
CA VAL A 52 -0.43 -5.07 3.10
C VAL A 52 -1.87 -5.47 3.35
N GLN A 53 -2.83 -4.56 3.19
CA GLN A 53 -4.26 -4.88 3.33
C GLN A 53 -4.70 -5.95 2.34
N SER A 54 -4.29 -5.87 1.08
CA SER A 54 -4.65 -6.87 0.06
C SER A 54 -4.07 -8.26 0.36
N LEU A 55 -2.86 -8.30 0.94
CA LEU A 55 -2.20 -9.54 1.32
C LEU A 55 -2.92 -10.21 2.49
N PHE A 56 -3.33 -9.45 3.51
CA PHE A 56 -4.05 -9.99 4.66
C PHE A 56 -5.52 -10.33 4.36
N ASN A 57 -6.24 -9.45 3.65
CA ASN A 57 -7.66 -9.66 3.33
C ASN A 57 -7.90 -10.82 2.34
N SER A 58 -6.89 -11.28 1.61
CA SER A 58 -7.06 -12.42 0.70
C SER A 58 -7.13 -13.77 1.43
N PHE A 59 -6.64 -13.86 2.66
CA PHE A 59 -6.58 -15.13 3.41
C PHE A 59 -7.60 -15.22 4.54
N ASP A 60 -8.05 -14.08 5.08
CA ASP A 60 -9.01 -14.06 6.18
C ASP A 60 -10.41 -13.64 5.68
N PRO A 61 -11.43 -14.51 5.84
CA PRO A 61 -12.81 -14.12 5.54
C PRO A 61 -13.33 -13.15 6.59
N ASP A 62 -14.25 -12.26 6.21
CA ASP A 62 -14.89 -11.29 7.12
C ASP A 62 -15.49 -11.96 8.37
N ILE A 63 -15.98 -13.19 8.23
CA ILE A 63 -16.53 -14.01 9.31
C ILE A 63 -15.97 -15.42 9.20
N LYS A 64 -15.17 -15.83 10.20
CA LYS A 64 -14.67 -17.20 10.34
C LYS A 64 -15.42 -17.93 11.45
N ILE A 65 -16.04 -19.05 11.12
CA ILE A 65 -16.69 -19.93 12.10
C ILE A 65 -15.72 -21.09 12.38
N THR A 66 -15.22 -21.16 13.61
CA THR A 66 -14.34 -22.25 14.06
C THR A 66 -14.98 -23.01 15.23
N ILE A 67 -14.52 -24.24 15.44
CA ILE A 67 -14.94 -25.04 16.59
C ILE A 67 -14.31 -24.49 17.87
N LYS A 68 -15.08 -24.54 18.97
CA LYS A 68 -14.58 -24.23 20.30
C LYS A 68 -13.82 -25.41 20.92
N GLU A 69 -14.28 -26.64 20.65
CA GLU A 69 -13.73 -27.89 21.19
C GLU A 69 -13.82 -29.01 20.13
N GLY A 70 -12.83 -29.90 20.08
CA GLY A 70 -12.78 -31.04 19.15
C GLY A 70 -11.82 -30.84 17.95
N LYS A 71 -11.95 -31.69 16.92
CA LYS A 71 -11.16 -31.60 15.66
C LYS A 71 -12.00 -31.22 14.45
N THR A 72 -13.26 -31.64 14.40
CA THR A 72 -14.21 -31.32 13.33
C THR A 72 -15.59 -31.02 13.93
N PHE A 73 -16.43 -30.32 13.18
CA PHE A 73 -17.84 -30.14 13.50
C PHE A 73 -18.69 -30.54 12.31
N SER A 74 -19.81 -31.23 12.58
CA SER A 74 -20.81 -31.48 11.55
C SER A 74 -21.64 -30.22 11.38
N SER A 75 -21.28 -29.42 10.37
CA SER A 75 -22.16 -28.37 9.88
C SER A 75 -23.35 -29.05 9.21
N GLY A 76 -24.44 -29.29 9.95
CA GLY A 76 -25.64 -29.92 9.39
C GLY A 76 -26.06 -29.22 8.09
N ALA A 77 -26.32 -30.01 7.03
CA ALA A 77 -26.53 -29.50 5.67
C ALA A 77 -27.64 -28.43 5.59
N GLU A 78 -28.66 -28.53 6.43
CA GLU A 78 -29.77 -27.57 6.53
C GLU A 78 -29.31 -26.19 7.02
N ARG A 79 -28.38 -26.15 7.98
CA ARG A 79 -27.87 -24.89 8.56
C ARG A 79 -26.99 -24.14 7.56
N ILE A 80 -26.16 -24.85 6.81
CA ILE A 80 -25.38 -24.28 5.71
C ILE A 80 -26.31 -23.72 4.63
N GLN A 81 -27.36 -24.46 4.24
CA GLN A 81 -28.31 -23.99 3.23
C GLN A 81 -29.06 -22.73 3.67
N ASN A 82 -29.46 -22.64 4.94
CA ASN A 82 -30.12 -21.47 5.48
C ASN A 82 -29.17 -20.25 5.52
N LEU A 83 -27.89 -20.46 5.83
CA LEU A 83 -26.87 -19.40 5.78
C LEU A 83 -26.61 -18.90 4.35
N LYS A 84 -26.56 -19.79 3.36
CA LYS A 84 -26.42 -19.42 1.94
C LYS A 84 -27.59 -18.60 1.39
N LYS A 85 -28.77 -18.66 2.03
CA LYS A 85 -29.98 -17.92 1.62
C LYS A 85 -30.09 -16.52 2.24
N LEU A 86 -29.22 -16.17 3.20
CA LEU A 86 -29.25 -14.85 3.84
C LEU A 86 -28.75 -13.77 2.87
N LYS A 87 -29.47 -12.64 2.79
CA LYS A 87 -29.18 -11.51 1.87
C LYS A 87 -27.84 -10.77 2.10
N GLY A 88 -27.00 -11.21 3.05
CA GLY A 88 -25.67 -10.66 3.30
C GLY A 88 -24.51 -11.63 3.03
N VAL A 89 -24.80 -12.88 2.69
CA VAL A 89 -23.77 -13.90 2.43
C VAL A 89 -23.54 -13.99 0.92
N LEU A 90 -22.47 -13.37 0.43
CA LEU A 90 -22.07 -13.44 -0.99
C LEU A 90 -21.41 -14.79 -1.33
N TYR A 91 -20.48 -15.23 -0.49
CA TYR A 91 -19.72 -16.47 -0.67
C TYR A 91 -19.54 -17.18 0.66
N MET A 92 -19.55 -18.51 0.62
CA MET A 92 -19.25 -19.37 1.76
C MET A 92 -18.36 -20.51 1.28
N SER A 93 -17.24 -20.72 1.96
CA SER A 93 -16.33 -21.83 1.71
C SER A 93 -16.21 -22.69 2.96
N GLU A 94 -16.31 -24.01 2.79
CA GLU A 94 -16.08 -24.98 3.84
C GLU A 94 -14.63 -25.45 3.74
N ILE A 95 -13.87 -25.36 4.82
CA ILE A 95 -12.44 -25.68 4.85
C ILE A 95 -12.19 -26.67 5.99
N ILE A 96 -11.39 -27.70 5.71
CA ILE A 96 -10.86 -28.65 6.70
C ILE A 96 -9.34 -28.54 6.65
N GLU A 97 -8.72 -28.20 7.77
CA GLU A 97 -7.27 -28.07 7.91
C GLU A 97 -6.75 -29.16 8.86
N GLU A 98 -5.75 -29.93 8.43
CA GLU A 98 -5.05 -30.92 9.26
C GLU A 98 -3.55 -30.89 8.96
N ASN A 99 -2.72 -31.11 9.99
CA ASN A 99 -1.27 -31.21 9.82
C ASN A 99 -0.91 -32.61 9.30
N ALA A 100 -0.37 -32.70 8.10
CA ALA A 100 0.17 -33.93 7.55
C ALA A 100 1.70 -33.97 7.71
N LEU A 101 2.23 -35.07 8.27
CA LEU A 101 3.66 -35.34 8.33
C LEU A 101 4.01 -36.38 7.25
N LEU A 102 4.66 -35.94 6.18
CA LEU A 102 5.20 -36.84 5.18
C LEU A 102 6.51 -37.44 5.71
N LYS A 103 6.54 -38.77 5.85
CA LYS A 103 7.74 -39.52 6.27
C LYS A 103 8.08 -40.52 5.16
N TYR A 104 9.32 -40.46 4.67
CA TYR A 104 9.88 -41.38 3.68
C TYR A 104 10.58 -42.55 4.36
#